data_AF-A0A7W0V9A8-F1
#
_entry.id   AF-A0A7W0V9A8-F1
#
_cell.length_a   1.000
_cell.length_b   1.000
_cell.length_c   1.000
_cell.angle_alpha   90.00
_cell.angle_beta   90.00
_cell.angle_gamma   90.00
#
_symmetry.space_group_name_H-M   'P 1'
#
loop_
_entity.id
_entity.type
_entity.pdbx_description
1 polymer ?
#
loop_
_entity_poly.entity_id
_entity_poly.type
_entity_poly.pdbx_seq_one_letter_code
_entity_poly.pdbx_strand_id
1 'polypeptide(L)'
;MLSPELALTDLDARHWTNWWRLLAPPRVLDEPTWALAVLDGGVVIKLVIAGAGARGAIDPAAIPLGGLTAKALAAWGRALGVGAVVAIDRSVIAALSNEIESALRLDQDVVAQGLVALRALKKHAGTGVWTDPPILDLLPALAFEPLQRTFDLLIPDRSALVAYVIDDDRSRIHSSIIAVKEGGDITRAATHRAIADLVPEATFARDWHKGHKRLIEAVEERFAKPSLALFLERKTVLDIVTGPSDQLARELNAKRVMIDPAPAWLLGLLGGAAVAAMAGRAGKALASMLPQSTRDRASALATRARDAMMDSGAHPFAMLGFDPLELWTRLKQYYKP
;
A
#
# COMPACT_ATOMS: atom_id res chain seq x y z
N MET A 1 10.91 -6.07 10.02
CA MET A 1 9.53 -5.51 10.04
C MET A 1 9.07 -5.54 11.49
N LEU A 2 8.54 -4.41 11.99
CA LEU A 2 8.09 -4.12 13.37
C LEU A 2 8.72 -4.91 14.53
N SER A 3 9.53 -4.22 15.35
CA SER A 3 10.09 -4.81 16.56
C SER A 3 8.99 -5.19 17.57
N PRO A 4 9.13 -6.30 18.32
CA PRO A 4 8.24 -6.61 19.45
C PRO A 4 8.30 -5.55 20.56
N GLU A 5 9.37 -4.74 20.59
CA GLU A 5 9.58 -3.65 21.54
C GLU A 5 9.31 -2.27 20.91
N LEU A 6 8.48 -2.21 19.86
CA LEU A 6 8.16 -0.97 19.14
C LEU A 6 7.75 0.16 20.10
N ALA A 7 8.59 1.19 20.17
CA ALA A 7 8.32 2.39 20.94
C ALA A 7 7.43 3.35 20.14
N LEU A 8 6.21 3.56 20.62
CA LEU A 8 5.25 4.53 20.07
C LEU A 8 5.28 5.80 20.92
N THR A 9 5.88 6.87 20.40
CA THR A 9 6.02 8.15 21.12
C THR A 9 5.41 9.29 20.33
N ASP A 10 4.77 10.25 21.02
CA ASP A 10 4.25 11.49 20.42
C ASP A 10 3.36 11.23 19.19
N LEU A 11 2.45 10.27 19.32
CA LEU A 11 1.46 9.97 18.29
C LEU A 11 0.29 10.97 18.36
N ASP A 12 -0.02 11.58 17.22
CA ASP A 12 -1.31 12.23 16.99
C ASP A 12 -2.25 11.24 16.28
N ALA A 13 -3.34 10.86 16.96
CA ALA A 13 -4.36 9.94 16.45
C ALA A 13 -5.00 10.43 15.14
N ARG A 14 -5.04 11.75 14.91
CA ARG A 14 -5.50 12.34 13.64
C ARG A 14 -4.66 11.84 12.47
N HIS A 15 -3.32 11.83 12.61
CA HIS A 15 -2.42 11.44 11.54
C HIS A 15 -2.60 9.96 11.21
N TRP A 16 -2.75 9.11 12.23
CA TRP A 16 -2.98 7.69 12.02
C TRP A 16 -4.31 7.40 11.31
N THR A 17 -5.38 8.07 11.74
CA THR A 17 -6.71 7.98 11.12
C THR A 17 -6.67 8.46 9.67
N ASN A 18 -5.92 9.52 9.39
CA ASN A 18 -5.77 10.07 8.05
C ASN A 18 -4.93 9.17 7.13
N TRP A 19 -3.87 8.53 7.64
CA TRP A 19 -3.16 7.48 6.87
C TRP A 19 -4.09 6.35 6.49
N TRP A 20 -4.91 5.86 7.43
CA TRP A 20 -5.91 4.83 7.15
C TRP A 20 -6.88 5.27 6.04
N ARG A 21 -7.38 6.51 6.12
CA ARG A 21 -8.28 7.08 5.10
C ARG A 21 -7.65 7.27 3.72
N LEU A 22 -6.34 7.44 3.64
CA LEU A 22 -5.63 7.56 2.37
C LEU A 22 -5.34 6.21 1.71
N LEU A 23 -5.18 5.15 2.53
CA LEU A 23 -4.71 3.83 2.09
C LEU A 23 -5.82 2.77 2.03
N ALA A 24 -7.03 3.08 2.50
CA ALA A 24 -8.18 2.21 2.37
C ALA A 24 -9.07 2.66 1.21
N PRO A 25 -9.68 1.72 0.45
CA PRO A 25 -10.67 2.07 -0.57
C PRO A 25 -11.84 2.87 0.05
N PRO A 26 -12.39 3.90 -0.63
CA PRO A 26 -13.47 4.73 -0.10
C PRO A 26 -14.66 3.94 0.44
N ARG A 27 -15.07 2.87 -0.25
CA ARG A 27 -16.15 1.98 0.19
C ARG A 27 -15.95 1.37 1.57
N VAL A 28 -14.71 1.05 1.94
CA VAL A 28 -14.37 0.49 3.26
C VAL A 28 -14.40 1.56 4.36
N LEU A 29 -14.20 2.83 3.98
CA LEU A 29 -14.16 3.97 4.89
C LEU A 29 -15.54 4.57 5.15
N ASP A 30 -16.35 4.66 4.10
CA ASP A 30 -17.71 5.23 4.17
C ASP A 30 -18.68 4.27 4.88
N GLU A 31 -18.43 2.96 4.77
CA GLU A 31 -19.21 1.89 5.43
C GLU A 31 -18.27 0.98 6.24
N PRO A 32 -17.90 1.35 7.50
CA PRO A 32 -16.96 0.58 8.32
C PRO A 32 -17.55 -0.75 8.84
N THR A 33 -18.75 -1.09 8.41
CA THR A 33 -19.41 -2.37 8.68
C THR A 33 -18.96 -3.40 7.64
N TRP A 34 -18.73 -4.61 8.12
CA TRP A 34 -18.37 -5.75 7.29
C TRP A 34 -19.22 -6.96 7.66
N ALA A 35 -19.44 -7.85 6.70
CA ALA A 35 -20.17 -9.10 6.90
C ALA A 35 -19.25 -10.31 6.80
N LEU A 36 -19.42 -11.27 7.70
CA LEU A 36 -18.87 -12.62 7.62
C LEU A 36 -19.99 -13.63 7.42
N ALA A 37 -19.98 -14.29 6.27
CA ALA A 37 -20.87 -15.38 5.93
C ALA A 37 -20.12 -16.71 6.02
N VAL A 38 -20.66 -17.66 6.79
CA VAL A 38 -20.21 -19.05 6.79
C VAL A 38 -21.15 -19.86 5.91
N LEU A 39 -20.58 -20.61 4.98
CA LEU A 39 -21.28 -21.41 3.99
C LEU A 39 -21.19 -22.91 4.32
N ASP A 40 -22.19 -23.68 3.90
CA ASP A 40 -22.15 -25.14 3.84
C ASP A 40 -22.67 -25.58 2.47
N GLY A 41 -21.78 -26.07 1.61
CA GLY A 41 -22.15 -26.47 0.25
C GLY A 41 -22.72 -25.29 -0.58
N GLY A 42 -22.20 -24.08 -0.36
CA GLY A 42 -22.66 -22.86 -1.03
C GLY A 42 -23.91 -22.20 -0.41
N VAL A 43 -24.49 -22.77 0.64
CA VAL A 43 -25.63 -22.18 1.38
C VAL A 43 -25.12 -21.43 2.60
N VAL A 44 -25.57 -20.19 2.82
CA VAL A 44 -25.18 -19.41 4.01
C VAL A 44 -25.88 -19.98 5.25
N ILE A 45 -25.11 -20.53 6.18
CA ILE A 45 -25.59 -21.09 7.45
C ILE A 45 -25.42 -20.15 8.63
N LYS A 46 -24.54 -19.16 8.51
CA LYS A 46 -24.33 -18.13 9.54
C LYS A 46 -23.91 -16.84 8.88
N LEU A 47 -24.48 -15.73 9.33
CA LEU A 47 -24.14 -14.39 8.88
C LEU A 47 -23.94 -13.49 10.09
N VAL A 48 -22.83 -12.77 10.12
CA VAL A 48 -22.51 -11.81 11.18
C VAL A 48 -22.14 -10.49 10.53
N ILE A 49 -22.79 -9.41 10.93
CA ILE A 49 -22.35 -8.05 10.62
C ILE A 49 -21.59 -7.53 11.83
N ALA A 50 -20.38 -7.02 11.60
CA ALA A 50 -19.49 -6.43 12.60
C ALA A 50 -19.02 -5.04 12.14
N GLY A 51 -18.52 -4.22 13.06
CA GLY A 51 -18.17 -2.81 12.83
C GLY A 51 -19.00 -1.83 13.66
N ALA A 52 -18.86 -0.53 13.36
CA ALA A 52 -19.58 0.52 14.08
C ALA A 52 -21.10 0.40 13.85
N GLY A 53 -21.89 0.33 14.92
CA GLY A 53 -23.35 0.16 14.83
C GLY A 53 -23.79 -1.23 14.34
N ALA A 54 -22.92 -2.23 14.45
CA ALA A 54 -23.18 -3.58 13.99
C ALA A 54 -24.44 -4.22 14.60
N ARG A 55 -25.19 -4.94 13.76
CA ARG A 55 -26.39 -5.69 14.14
C ARG A 55 -26.09 -7.06 14.75
N GLY A 56 -24.83 -7.50 14.71
CA GLY A 56 -24.41 -8.81 15.20
C GLY A 56 -24.84 -9.93 14.26
N ALA A 57 -25.26 -11.06 14.81
CA ALA A 57 -25.74 -12.19 14.02
C ALA A 57 -27.08 -11.87 13.34
N ILE A 58 -27.19 -12.22 12.06
CA ILE A 58 -28.38 -12.02 11.24
C ILE A 58 -28.84 -13.37 10.72
N ASP A 59 -30.16 -13.58 10.65
CA ASP A 59 -30.75 -14.74 10.00
C ASP A 59 -30.47 -14.69 8.48
N PRO A 60 -29.69 -15.64 7.91
CA PRO A 60 -29.42 -15.68 6.48
C PRO A 60 -30.69 -15.83 5.63
N ALA A 61 -31.77 -16.40 6.16
CA ALA A 61 -33.02 -16.59 5.41
C ALA A 61 -33.77 -15.26 5.17
N ALA A 62 -33.47 -14.22 5.94
CA ALA A 62 -34.11 -12.92 5.80
C ALA A 62 -33.67 -12.14 4.55
N ILE A 63 -32.57 -12.55 3.91
CA ILE A 63 -31.96 -11.83 2.78
C ILE A 63 -31.61 -12.83 1.67
N PRO A 64 -32.02 -12.61 0.41
CA PRO A 64 -31.69 -13.51 -0.68
C PRO A 64 -30.21 -13.40 -1.06
N LEU A 65 -29.38 -14.23 -0.43
CA LEU A 65 -27.94 -14.31 -0.67
C LEU A 65 -27.65 -15.41 -1.71
N GLY A 66 -27.65 -15.02 -2.99
CA GLY A 66 -27.42 -15.95 -4.11
C GLY A 66 -26.04 -15.82 -4.75
N GLY A 67 -25.37 -16.94 -4.99
CA GLY A 67 -24.11 -17.03 -5.74
C GLY A 67 -22.86 -16.52 -5.00
N LEU A 68 -21.68 -16.90 -5.48
CA LEU A 68 -20.38 -16.57 -4.88
C LEU A 68 -19.44 -15.83 -5.86
N THR A 69 -20.00 -15.26 -6.92
CA THR A 69 -19.23 -14.42 -7.85
C THR A 69 -18.96 -13.04 -7.26
N ALA A 70 -17.94 -12.33 -7.74
CA ALA A 70 -17.67 -10.94 -7.31
C ALA A 70 -18.92 -10.04 -7.43
N LYS A 71 -19.71 -10.19 -8.51
CA LYS A 71 -20.97 -9.45 -8.70
C LYS A 71 -22.03 -9.80 -7.64
N ALA A 72 -22.10 -11.07 -7.26
CA ALA A 72 -23.03 -11.55 -6.23
C ALA A 72 -22.64 -11.01 -4.84
N LEU A 73 -21.37 -11.10 -4.46
CA LEU A 73 -20.89 -10.60 -3.17
C LEU A 73 -21.04 -9.08 -3.05
N ALA A 74 -20.77 -8.34 -4.13
CA ALA A 74 -21.08 -6.91 -4.17
C ALA A 74 -22.58 -6.61 -4.02
N ALA A 75 -23.46 -7.51 -4.48
CA ALA A 75 -24.90 -7.40 -4.24
C ALA A 75 -25.25 -7.71 -2.78
N TRP A 76 -24.56 -8.65 -2.13
CA TRP A 76 -24.70 -8.90 -0.70
C TRP A 76 -24.30 -7.66 0.10
N GLY A 77 -23.16 -7.03 -0.23
CA GLY A 77 -22.70 -5.79 0.41
C GLY A 77 -23.78 -4.71 0.40
N ARG A 78 -24.37 -4.45 -0.77
CA ARG A 78 -25.48 -3.48 -0.92
C ARG A 78 -26.74 -3.86 -0.16
N ALA A 79 -27.12 -5.14 -0.16
CA ALA A 79 -28.33 -5.61 0.54
C ALA A 79 -28.16 -5.54 2.07
N LEU A 80 -26.95 -5.78 2.56
CA LEU A 80 -26.60 -5.75 3.99
C LEU A 80 -26.25 -4.34 4.49
N GLY A 81 -25.93 -3.41 3.60
CA GLY A 81 -25.42 -2.08 3.96
C GLY A 81 -24.03 -2.18 4.62
N VAL A 82 -23.13 -2.95 4.00
CA VAL A 82 -21.77 -3.18 4.47
C VAL A 82 -20.75 -2.88 3.37
N GLY A 83 -19.63 -2.28 3.76
CA GLY A 83 -18.55 -1.93 2.85
C GLY A 83 -17.67 -3.10 2.44
N ALA A 84 -17.75 -4.22 3.17
CA ALA A 84 -17.04 -5.46 2.85
C ALA A 84 -17.82 -6.73 3.22
N VAL A 85 -17.63 -7.79 2.44
CA VAL A 85 -18.20 -9.13 2.65
C VAL A 85 -17.09 -10.17 2.56
N VAL A 86 -16.99 -11.03 3.56
CA VAL A 86 -16.15 -12.23 3.56
C VAL A 86 -17.06 -13.44 3.65
N ALA A 87 -16.98 -14.32 2.66
CA ALA A 87 -17.70 -15.58 2.65
C ALA A 87 -16.70 -16.74 2.76
N ILE A 88 -16.93 -17.66 3.69
CA ILE A 88 -16.04 -18.81 3.94
C ILE A 88 -16.85 -20.10 3.99
N ASP A 89 -16.46 -21.10 3.21
CA ASP A 89 -17.05 -22.43 3.28
C ASP A 89 -16.55 -23.17 4.52
N ARG A 90 -17.49 -23.75 5.28
CA ARG A 90 -17.16 -24.47 6.51
C ARG A 90 -16.19 -25.62 6.28
N SER A 91 -16.20 -26.23 5.09
CA SER A 91 -15.32 -27.34 4.75
C SER A 91 -13.84 -26.93 4.71
N VAL A 92 -13.56 -25.64 4.45
CA VAL A 92 -12.18 -25.13 4.42
C VAL A 92 -11.71 -24.56 5.74
N ILE A 93 -12.60 -24.31 6.72
CA ILE A 93 -12.21 -23.70 8.00
C ILE A 93 -11.17 -24.55 8.73
N ALA A 94 -11.41 -25.86 8.88
CA ALA A 94 -10.48 -26.74 9.57
C ALA A 94 -9.13 -26.85 8.83
N ALA A 95 -9.16 -26.93 7.50
CA ALA A 95 -7.95 -26.95 6.69
C ALA A 95 -7.15 -25.65 6.82
N LEU A 96 -7.83 -24.49 6.74
CA LEU A 96 -7.23 -23.17 6.93
C LEU A 96 -6.60 -23.03 8.31
N SER A 97 -7.32 -23.40 9.38
CA SER A 97 -6.79 -23.37 10.75
C SER A 97 -5.54 -24.23 10.88
N ASN A 98 -5.58 -25.48 10.39
CA ASN A 98 -4.41 -26.37 10.45
C ASN A 98 -3.22 -25.83 9.64
N GLU A 99 -3.45 -25.25 8.46
CA GLU A 99 -2.40 -24.66 7.64
C GLU A 99 -1.76 -23.44 8.31
N ILE A 100 -2.58 -22.57 8.91
CA ILE A 100 -2.09 -21.40 9.64
C ILE A 100 -1.31 -21.85 10.88
N GLU A 101 -1.91 -22.67 11.74
CA GLU A 101 -1.30 -23.13 13.00
C GLU A 101 0.01 -23.90 12.77
N SER A 102 0.08 -24.75 11.74
CA SER A 102 1.31 -25.51 11.44
C SER A 102 2.45 -24.66 10.87
N ALA A 103 2.13 -23.51 10.26
CA ALA A 103 3.10 -22.62 9.65
C ALA A 103 3.50 -21.43 10.54
N LEU A 104 2.68 -21.09 11.52
CA LEU A 104 2.97 -20.06 12.52
C LEU A 104 4.08 -20.54 13.46
N ARG A 105 4.99 -19.63 13.79
CA ARG A 105 6.01 -19.86 14.82
C ARG A 105 6.03 -18.68 15.79
N LEU A 106 6.36 -18.96 17.05
CA LEU A 106 6.40 -17.96 18.11
C LEU A 106 7.50 -16.91 17.89
N ASP A 107 8.56 -17.25 17.17
CA ASP A 107 9.69 -16.39 16.82
C ASP A 107 9.47 -15.56 15.54
N GLN A 108 8.33 -15.73 14.86
CA GLN A 108 7.99 -14.93 13.69
C GLN A 108 7.58 -13.51 14.09
N ASP A 109 8.09 -12.52 13.35
CA ASP A 109 7.53 -11.18 13.33
C ASP A 109 6.03 -11.19 12.97
N VAL A 110 5.26 -10.25 13.50
CA VAL A 110 3.83 -10.06 13.25
C VAL A 110 3.52 -10.00 11.76
N VAL A 111 4.40 -9.39 10.95
CA VAL A 111 4.16 -9.35 9.50
C VAL A 111 4.42 -10.70 8.85
N ALA A 112 5.42 -11.46 9.30
CA ALA A 112 5.61 -12.84 8.85
C ALA A 112 4.38 -13.71 9.17
N GLN A 113 3.81 -13.57 10.38
CA GLN A 113 2.58 -14.26 10.77
C GLN A 113 1.38 -13.84 9.89
N GLY A 114 1.24 -12.54 9.61
CA GLY A 114 0.21 -12.02 8.70
C GLY A 114 0.34 -12.58 7.28
N LEU A 115 1.56 -12.72 6.76
CA LEU A 115 1.83 -13.33 5.45
C LEU A 115 1.58 -14.84 5.43
N VAL A 116 1.77 -15.56 6.55
CA VAL A 116 1.34 -16.95 6.68
C VAL A 116 -0.18 -17.04 6.52
N ALA A 117 -0.93 -16.25 7.29
CA ALA A 117 -2.39 -16.23 7.21
C ALA A 117 -2.90 -15.84 5.81
N LEU A 118 -2.32 -14.80 5.19
CA LEU A 118 -2.68 -14.36 3.85
C LEU A 118 -2.44 -15.46 2.80
N ARG A 119 -1.32 -16.18 2.87
CA ARG A 119 -1.01 -17.27 1.93
C ARG A 119 -2.00 -18.43 2.07
N ALA A 120 -2.35 -18.80 3.30
CA ALA A 120 -3.37 -19.82 3.54
C ALA A 120 -4.73 -19.39 2.97
N LEU A 121 -5.18 -18.16 3.27
CA LEU A 121 -6.45 -17.63 2.74
C LEU A 121 -6.45 -17.59 1.20
N LYS A 122 -5.35 -17.15 0.58
CA LYS A 122 -5.24 -17.08 -0.89
C LYS A 122 -5.30 -18.45 -1.56
N LYS A 123 -4.79 -19.51 -0.93
CA LYS A 123 -4.88 -20.89 -1.47
C LYS A 123 -6.34 -21.34 -1.66
N HIS A 124 -7.23 -20.82 -0.82
CA HIS A 124 -8.66 -21.11 -0.87
C HIS A 124 -9.48 -19.99 -1.54
N ALA A 125 -8.85 -18.96 -2.09
CA ALA A 125 -9.54 -17.87 -2.78
C ALA A 125 -10.30 -18.42 -4.00
N GLY A 126 -11.60 -18.11 -4.08
CA GLY A 126 -12.48 -18.53 -5.17
C GLY A 126 -13.01 -19.98 -5.06
N THR A 127 -12.44 -20.81 -4.20
CA THR A 127 -12.84 -22.23 -4.01
C THR A 127 -13.45 -22.52 -2.64
N GLY A 128 -13.08 -21.74 -1.63
CA GLY A 128 -13.63 -21.86 -0.26
C GLY A 128 -13.64 -20.55 0.53
N VAL A 129 -12.95 -19.51 0.05
CA VAL A 129 -12.98 -18.16 0.60
C VAL A 129 -13.25 -17.19 -0.53
N TRP A 130 -14.21 -16.30 -0.33
CA TRP A 130 -14.52 -15.22 -1.26
C TRP A 130 -14.62 -13.90 -0.51
N THR A 131 -14.22 -12.81 -1.15
CA THR A 131 -14.21 -11.48 -0.56
C THR A 131 -14.76 -10.46 -1.54
N ASP A 132 -15.56 -9.51 -1.05
CA ASP A 132 -15.88 -8.26 -1.73
C ASP A 132 -15.52 -7.09 -0.81
N PRO A 133 -14.69 -6.12 -1.26
CA PRO A 133 -13.87 -6.17 -2.47
C PRO A 133 -12.98 -7.44 -2.51
N PRO A 134 -12.53 -7.91 -3.68
CA PRO A 134 -11.74 -9.13 -3.86
C PRO A 134 -10.28 -8.94 -3.37
N ILE A 135 -10.11 -8.58 -2.11
CA ILE A 135 -8.82 -8.26 -1.48
C ILE A 135 -7.84 -9.42 -1.61
N LEU A 136 -8.31 -10.66 -1.55
CA LEU A 136 -7.47 -11.84 -1.71
C LEU A 136 -6.93 -12.00 -3.14
N ASP A 137 -7.61 -11.50 -4.17
CA ASP A 137 -7.10 -11.50 -5.54
C ASP A 137 -6.08 -10.38 -5.77
N LEU A 138 -6.19 -9.31 -4.98
CA LEU A 138 -5.35 -8.13 -5.10
C LEU A 138 -4.02 -8.33 -4.41
N LEU A 139 -4.00 -8.84 -3.18
CA LEU A 139 -2.76 -8.94 -2.42
C LEU A 139 -1.89 -10.07 -2.97
N PRO A 140 -0.63 -9.83 -3.38
CA PRO A 140 0.27 -10.92 -3.77
C PRO A 140 0.59 -11.81 -2.56
N ALA A 141 0.82 -13.10 -2.83
CA ALA A 141 1.19 -14.09 -1.80
C ALA A 141 2.68 -13.96 -1.44
N LEU A 142 3.07 -12.88 -0.75
CA LEU A 142 4.48 -12.59 -0.49
C LEU A 142 5.08 -13.57 0.50
N ALA A 143 6.29 -14.02 0.18
CA ALA A 143 7.18 -14.59 1.17
C ALA A 143 7.78 -13.45 2.01
N PHE A 144 7.98 -13.71 3.30
CA PHE A 144 8.51 -12.71 4.22
C PHE A 144 9.95 -12.29 3.86
N GLU A 145 10.81 -13.24 3.51
CA GLU A 145 12.23 -12.95 3.25
C GLU A 145 12.46 -11.95 2.10
N PRO A 146 11.85 -12.11 0.90
CA PRO A 146 11.96 -11.08 -0.13
C PRO A 146 11.40 -9.72 0.26
N LEU A 147 10.32 -9.71 1.03
CA LEU A 147 9.73 -8.47 1.53
C LEU A 147 10.67 -7.76 2.50
N GLN A 148 11.25 -8.51 3.45
CA GLN A 148 12.23 -8.01 4.40
C GLN A 148 13.48 -7.49 3.68
N ARG A 149 14.03 -8.23 2.71
CA ARG A 149 15.17 -7.77 1.89
C ARG A 149 14.86 -6.48 1.12
N THR A 150 13.65 -6.39 0.54
CA THR A 150 13.18 -5.17 -0.15
C THR A 150 13.10 -4.00 0.83
N PHE A 151 12.56 -4.24 2.03
CA PHE A 151 12.46 -3.26 3.09
C PHE A 151 13.84 -2.79 3.58
N ASP A 152 14.80 -3.70 3.75
CA ASP A 152 16.18 -3.40 4.14
C ASP A 152 16.94 -2.58 3.09
N LEU A 153 16.64 -2.80 1.81
CA LEU A 153 17.21 -2.02 0.69
C LEU A 153 16.56 -0.63 0.55
N LEU A 154 15.29 -0.51 0.92
CA LEU A 154 14.55 0.75 0.95
C LEU A 154 14.98 1.63 2.12
N ILE A 155 15.13 1.03 3.29
CA ILE A 155 15.44 1.69 4.55
C ILE A 155 16.61 0.92 5.18
N PRO A 156 17.83 1.45 5.08
CA PRO A 156 18.98 0.87 5.77
C PRO A 156 18.78 0.88 7.30
N ASP A 157 19.49 0.00 7.99
CA ASP A 157 19.53 0.06 9.46
C ASP A 157 20.12 1.37 9.98
N ARG A 158 19.68 1.76 11.18
CA ARG A 158 20.04 3.00 11.87
C ARG A 158 19.67 4.25 11.08
N SER A 159 18.57 4.16 10.34
CA SER A 159 18.03 5.27 9.55
C SER A 159 16.55 5.46 9.81
N ALA A 160 16.04 6.63 9.43
CA ALA A 160 14.62 6.94 9.51
C ALA A 160 13.94 6.90 8.14
N LEU A 161 12.68 6.44 8.14
CA LEU A 161 11.71 6.70 7.09
C LEU A 161 10.79 7.83 7.54
N VAL A 162 10.56 8.78 6.65
CA VAL A 162 9.67 9.91 6.88
C VAL A 162 8.64 9.99 5.77
N ALA A 163 7.36 10.15 6.11
CA ALA A 163 6.34 10.46 5.12
C ALA A 163 5.35 11.49 5.65
N TYR A 164 5.09 12.53 4.87
CA TYR A 164 4.21 13.65 5.21
C TYR A 164 3.23 13.92 4.08
N VAL A 165 1.95 13.99 4.43
CA VAL A 165 0.87 14.43 3.57
C VAL A 165 0.37 15.77 4.11
N ILE A 166 0.32 16.78 3.26
CA ILE A 166 -0.12 18.14 3.59
C ILE A 166 -1.56 18.33 3.10
N ASP A 167 -2.39 19.06 3.86
CA ASP A 167 -3.73 19.42 3.38
C ASP A 167 -3.64 20.33 2.13
N ASP A 168 -4.64 20.24 1.25
CA ASP A 168 -4.60 20.91 -0.07
C ASP A 168 -4.61 22.45 0.04
N ASP A 169 -5.19 22.98 1.12
CA ASP A 169 -5.17 24.40 1.47
C ASP A 169 -3.88 24.83 2.18
N ARG A 170 -2.98 23.88 2.46
CA ARG A 170 -1.71 24.06 3.16
C ARG A 170 -1.84 24.69 4.54
N SER A 171 -3.02 24.58 5.17
CA SER A 171 -3.27 25.12 6.50
C SER A 171 -2.57 24.31 7.59
N ARG A 172 -2.36 23.01 7.35
CA ARG A 172 -1.83 22.06 8.34
C ARG A 172 -1.30 20.78 7.70
N ILE A 173 -0.71 19.92 8.52
CA ILE A 173 -0.28 18.59 8.10
C ILE A 173 -1.48 17.65 8.17
N HIS A 174 -1.79 17.00 7.05
CA HIS A 174 -2.87 16.03 6.99
C HIS A 174 -2.48 14.74 7.70
N SER A 175 -1.30 14.20 7.38
CA SER A 175 -0.78 13.00 8.02
C SER A 175 0.75 13.00 8.02
N SER A 176 1.35 12.31 8.99
CA SER A 176 2.79 12.16 9.08
C SER A 176 3.16 10.86 9.76
N ILE A 177 4.28 10.28 9.36
CA ILE A 177 4.95 9.19 10.09
C ILE A 177 6.46 9.43 10.06
N ILE A 178 7.08 9.20 11.21
CA ILE A 178 8.54 9.11 11.38
C ILE A 178 8.78 7.72 11.96
N ALA A 179 9.52 6.86 11.26
CA ALA A 179 9.81 5.51 11.69
C ALA A 179 11.31 5.27 11.67
N VAL A 180 11.88 4.77 12.76
CA VAL A 180 13.31 4.44 12.88
C VAL A 180 13.49 2.95 12.74
N LYS A 181 14.44 2.56 11.90
CA LYS A 181 14.80 1.17 11.67
C LYS A 181 16.12 0.82 12.33
N GLU A 182 16.17 -0.25 13.10
CA GLU A 182 17.37 -0.79 13.73
C GLU A 182 17.28 -2.32 13.79
N GLY A 183 18.38 -3.03 13.48
CA GLY A 183 18.42 -4.49 13.54
C GLY A 183 17.46 -5.18 12.57
N GLY A 184 17.13 -4.57 11.43
CA GLY A 184 16.14 -5.07 10.47
C GLY A 184 14.69 -4.65 10.74
N ASP A 185 14.40 -4.06 11.89
CA ASP A 185 13.03 -3.80 12.35
C ASP A 185 12.77 -2.32 12.60
N ILE A 186 11.49 -1.91 12.50
CA ILE A 186 11.09 -0.60 13.01
C ILE A 186 11.04 -0.71 14.53
N THR A 187 11.94 0.00 15.21
CA THR A 187 12.04 -0.01 16.68
C THR A 187 11.32 1.19 17.30
N ARG A 188 11.11 2.26 16.53
CA ARG A 188 10.40 3.47 17.01
C ARG A 188 9.52 4.06 15.93
N ALA A 189 8.33 4.51 16.30
CA ALA A 189 7.45 5.28 15.42
C ALA A 189 6.85 6.50 16.15
N ALA A 190 6.75 7.61 15.42
CA ALA A 190 6.24 8.88 15.92
C ALA A 190 5.50 9.66 14.82
N THR A 191 4.83 10.75 15.21
CA THR A 191 4.23 11.72 14.28
C THR A 191 4.92 13.08 14.38
N HIS A 192 4.47 14.06 13.60
CA HIS A 192 5.01 15.42 13.59
C HIS A 192 5.07 16.06 14.99
N ARG A 193 4.17 15.68 15.89
CA ARG A 193 4.17 16.13 17.29
C ARG A 193 5.53 15.98 17.96
N ALA A 194 6.30 14.95 17.59
CA ALA A 194 7.60 14.66 18.15
C ALA A 194 8.70 15.65 17.75
N ILE A 195 8.47 16.54 16.78
CA ILE A 195 9.40 17.57 16.31
C ILE A 195 8.74 18.95 16.22
N ALA A 196 7.51 19.10 16.72
CA ALA A 196 6.68 20.28 16.49
C ALA A 196 7.24 21.58 17.09
N ASP A 197 8.08 21.47 18.12
CA ASP A 197 8.80 22.60 18.72
C ASP A 197 10.03 23.03 17.91
N LEU A 198 10.64 22.14 17.12
CA LEU A 198 11.71 22.48 16.16
C LEU A 198 11.13 22.98 14.83
N VAL A 199 10.01 22.42 14.41
CA VAL A 199 9.36 22.69 13.12
C VAL A 199 7.86 22.89 13.35
N PRO A 200 7.38 24.13 13.50
CA PRO A 200 5.96 24.40 13.74
C PRO A 200 5.08 23.94 12.56
N GLU A 201 4.00 23.19 12.87
CA GLU A 201 3.13 22.53 11.88
C GLU A 201 2.60 23.48 10.81
N ALA A 202 1.96 24.58 11.22
CA ALA A 202 1.34 25.52 10.29
C ALA A 202 2.36 26.21 9.36
N THR A 203 3.54 26.53 9.90
CA THR A 203 4.63 27.12 9.13
C THR A 203 5.17 26.12 8.11
N PHE A 204 5.37 24.86 8.53
CA PHE A 204 5.82 23.82 7.63
C PHE A 204 4.78 23.51 6.54
N ALA A 205 3.51 23.37 6.89
CA ALA A 205 2.45 23.06 5.94
C ALA A 205 2.37 24.10 4.81
N ARG A 206 2.45 25.40 5.15
CA ARG A 206 2.41 26.49 4.17
C ARG A 206 3.59 26.47 3.18
N ASP A 207 4.79 26.19 3.70
CA ASP A 207 6.05 26.36 2.98
C ASP A 207 6.82 25.03 2.76
N TRP A 208 6.12 23.89 2.79
CA TRP A 208 6.72 22.54 2.86
C TRP A 208 7.76 22.27 1.77
N HIS A 209 7.53 22.78 0.55
CA HIS A 209 8.44 22.65 -0.58
C HIS A 209 9.84 23.22 -0.28
N LYS A 210 9.94 24.26 0.56
CA LYS A 210 11.21 24.86 0.99
C LYS A 210 11.62 24.33 2.37
N GLY A 211 10.66 24.01 3.23
CA GLY A 211 10.87 23.61 4.61
C GLY A 211 11.27 22.15 4.84
N HIS A 212 11.16 21.27 3.84
CA HIS A 212 11.46 19.84 4.00
C HIS A 212 12.87 19.55 4.53
N LYS A 213 13.89 20.34 4.14
CA LYS A 213 15.27 20.17 4.65
C LYS A 213 15.37 20.39 6.15
N ARG A 214 14.74 21.47 6.65
CA ARG A 214 14.67 21.73 8.09
C ARG A 214 13.95 20.62 8.84
N LEU A 215 12.93 20.00 8.21
CA LEU A 215 12.25 18.85 8.80
C LEU A 215 13.15 17.63 8.87
N ILE A 216 13.89 17.33 7.80
CA ILE A 216 14.86 16.23 7.75
C ILE A 216 15.93 16.41 8.84
N GLU A 217 16.47 17.64 8.98
CA GLU A 217 17.43 18.00 10.03
C GLU A 217 16.84 17.79 11.44
N ALA A 218 15.59 18.22 11.67
CA ALA A 218 14.93 18.02 12.96
C ALA A 218 14.65 16.53 13.29
N VAL A 219 14.39 15.71 12.27
CA VAL A 219 14.27 14.25 12.44
C VAL A 219 15.64 13.63 12.73
N GLU A 220 16.68 14.04 12.03
CA GLU A 220 18.05 13.57 12.28
C GLU A 220 18.51 13.89 13.71
N GLU A 221 18.18 15.09 14.22
CA GLU A 221 18.50 15.52 15.59
C GLU A 221 17.84 14.65 16.67
N ARG A 222 16.59 14.18 16.46
CA ARG A 222 15.80 13.49 17.50
C ARG A 222 15.68 11.98 17.37
N PHE A 223 15.93 11.48 16.18
CA PHE A 223 15.65 10.09 15.83
C PHE A 223 16.89 9.48 15.19
N ALA A 224 16.96 9.53 13.87
CA ALA A 224 18.04 9.01 13.06
C ALA A 224 18.02 9.74 11.72
N LYS A 225 19.16 9.75 11.02
CA LYS A 225 19.25 10.34 9.70
C LYS A 225 18.23 9.70 8.75
N PRO A 226 17.32 10.47 8.12
CA PRO A 226 16.40 9.91 7.15
C PRO A 226 17.14 9.31 5.95
N SER A 227 16.77 8.10 5.54
CA SER A 227 17.24 7.47 4.30
C SER A 227 16.22 7.57 3.18
N LEU A 228 14.96 7.80 3.54
CA LEU A 228 13.86 8.06 2.64
C LEU A 228 12.90 9.05 3.32
N ALA A 229 12.66 10.20 2.68
CA ALA A 229 11.57 11.09 3.11
C ALA A 229 10.66 11.44 1.93
N LEU A 230 9.35 11.38 2.14
CA LEU A 230 8.31 11.66 1.15
C LEU A 230 7.42 12.81 1.63
N PHE A 231 7.22 13.82 0.77
CA PHE A 231 6.34 14.95 1.03
C PHE A 231 5.44 15.23 -0.17
N LEU A 232 4.14 15.34 0.05
CA LEU A 232 3.16 15.64 -0.99
C LEU A 232 1.84 16.16 -0.40
N GLU A 233 1.02 16.78 -1.23
CA GLU A 233 -0.34 17.19 -0.86
C GLU A 233 -1.33 16.03 -0.95
N ARG A 234 -2.41 16.10 -0.19
CA ARG A 234 -3.46 15.08 -0.12
C ARG A 234 -4.07 14.78 -1.49
N LYS A 235 -4.37 15.80 -2.28
CA LYS A 235 -4.85 15.67 -3.66
C LYS A 235 -3.86 14.93 -4.53
N THR A 236 -2.56 15.20 -4.38
CA THR A 236 -1.50 14.50 -5.11
C THR A 236 -1.49 13.01 -4.79
N VAL A 237 -1.75 12.60 -3.54
CA VAL A 237 -1.93 11.19 -3.17
C VAL A 237 -3.07 10.58 -4.00
N LEU A 238 -4.24 11.22 -3.97
CA LEU A 238 -5.42 10.75 -4.71
C LEU A 238 -5.20 10.70 -6.22
N ASP A 239 -4.56 11.71 -6.79
CA ASP A 239 -4.23 11.76 -8.22
C ASP A 239 -3.29 10.60 -8.58
N ILE A 240 -2.27 10.30 -7.76
CA ILE A 240 -1.36 9.17 -7.99
C ILE A 240 -2.09 7.83 -7.89
N VAL A 241 -3.01 7.69 -6.92
CA VAL A 241 -3.79 6.48 -6.68
C VAL A 241 -4.82 6.22 -7.78
N THR A 242 -5.53 7.26 -8.23
CA THR A 242 -6.67 7.12 -9.16
C THR A 242 -6.30 7.40 -10.62
N GLY A 243 -5.22 8.14 -10.85
CA GLY A 243 -4.74 8.57 -12.15
C GLY A 243 -4.03 7.48 -12.95
N PRO A 244 -3.48 7.80 -14.13
CA PRO A 244 -2.80 6.83 -14.98
C PRO A 244 -1.51 6.27 -14.34
N SER A 245 -0.95 5.21 -14.92
CA SER A 245 0.27 4.55 -14.39
C SER A 245 1.49 5.47 -14.34
N ASP A 246 1.56 6.50 -15.20
CA ASP A 246 2.61 7.51 -15.22
C ASP A 246 2.36 8.72 -14.30
N GLN A 247 1.27 8.74 -13.52
CA GLN A 247 0.92 9.92 -12.72
C GLN A 247 2.00 10.28 -11.68
N LEU A 248 2.59 9.29 -10.99
CA LEU A 248 3.67 9.55 -10.03
C LEU A 248 4.84 10.31 -10.67
N ALA A 249 5.25 9.89 -11.88
CA ALA A 249 6.32 10.57 -12.62
C ALA A 249 5.93 12.01 -13.01
N ARG A 250 4.67 12.25 -13.36
CA ARG A 250 4.15 13.60 -13.66
C ARG A 250 4.20 14.49 -12.43
N GLU A 251 3.76 13.99 -11.28
CA GLU A 251 3.72 14.76 -10.02
C GLU A 251 5.13 15.05 -9.47
N LEU A 252 6.07 14.11 -9.64
CA LEU A 252 7.50 14.33 -9.35
C LEU A 252 8.09 15.42 -10.26
N ASN A 253 7.86 15.34 -11.57
CA ASN A 253 8.33 16.35 -12.53
C ASN A 253 7.71 17.74 -12.25
N ALA A 254 6.46 17.78 -11.81
CA ALA A 254 5.77 18.99 -11.40
C ALA A 254 6.19 19.51 -10.01
N LYS A 255 7.11 18.82 -9.31
CA LYS A 255 7.57 19.12 -7.95
C LYS A 255 6.43 19.15 -6.90
N ARG A 256 5.36 18.42 -7.17
CA ARG A 256 4.22 18.22 -6.26
C ARG A 256 4.43 17.04 -5.31
N VAL A 257 5.42 16.20 -5.63
CA VAL A 257 6.00 15.20 -4.75
C VAL A 257 7.47 15.55 -4.55
N MET A 258 7.93 15.57 -3.30
CA MET A 258 9.34 15.64 -2.95
C MET A 258 9.76 14.31 -2.33
N ILE A 259 10.84 13.72 -2.85
CA ILE A 259 11.50 12.58 -2.24
C ILE A 259 12.94 13.00 -1.97
N ASP A 260 13.28 13.24 -0.71
CA ASP A 260 14.61 13.72 -0.32
C ASP A 260 14.93 13.34 1.14
N PRO A 261 15.97 12.53 1.44
CA PRO A 261 16.77 11.81 0.46
C PRO A 261 15.95 10.71 -0.23
N ALA A 262 16.37 10.34 -1.44
CA ALA A 262 15.86 9.20 -2.16
C ALA A 262 17.01 8.20 -2.36
N PRO A 263 16.84 6.90 -2.10
CA PRO A 263 17.83 5.90 -2.46
C PRO A 263 18.18 6.00 -3.95
N ALA A 264 19.46 5.88 -4.31
CA ALA A 264 19.93 6.10 -5.69
C ALA A 264 19.22 5.21 -6.72
N TRP A 265 18.86 3.99 -6.33
CA TRP A 265 18.12 3.05 -7.17
C TRP A 265 16.65 3.47 -7.36
N LEU A 266 16.02 4.11 -6.37
CA LEU A 266 14.66 4.65 -6.47
C LEU A 266 14.63 5.79 -7.49
N LEU A 267 15.67 6.64 -7.51
CA LEU A 267 15.87 7.64 -8.55
C LEU A 267 16.08 7.01 -9.92
N GLY A 268 16.81 5.90 -10.01
CA GLY A 268 16.97 5.12 -11.25
C GLY A 268 15.65 4.58 -11.79
N LEU A 269 14.77 4.07 -10.91
CA LEU A 269 13.44 3.60 -11.29
C LEU A 269 12.49 4.70 -11.69
N LEU A 270 12.45 5.79 -10.92
CA LEU A 270 11.59 6.93 -11.21
C LEU A 270 12.06 7.64 -12.49
N GLY A 271 13.37 7.73 -12.71
CA GLY A 271 13.98 8.22 -13.95
C GLY A 271 13.66 7.32 -15.15
N GLY A 272 13.83 6.00 -15.02
CA GLY A 272 13.48 5.04 -16.07
C GLY A 272 11.98 5.02 -16.41
N ALA A 273 11.11 5.08 -15.40
CA ALA A 273 9.67 5.14 -15.57
C ALA A 273 9.20 6.49 -16.15
N ALA A 274 9.81 7.60 -15.76
CA ALA A 274 9.52 8.92 -16.34
C ALA A 274 9.95 9.00 -17.81
N VAL A 275 11.11 8.44 -18.16
CA VAL A 275 11.58 8.33 -19.54
C VAL A 275 10.68 7.39 -20.36
N ALA A 276 10.28 6.24 -19.81
CA ALA A 276 9.34 5.33 -20.46
C ALA A 276 7.93 5.93 -20.64
N ALA A 277 7.43 6.67 -19.66
CA ALA A 277 6.15 7.37 -19.73
C ALA A 277 6.16 8.53 -20.73
N MET A 278 7.25 9.31 -20.79
CA MET A 278 7.42 10.36 -21.80
C MET A 278 7.56 9.77 -23.21
N ALA A 279 8.23 8.62 -23.36
CA ALA A 279 8.27 7.86 -24.61
C ALA A 279 6.87 7.33 -25.02
N GLY A 280 5.97 7.07 -24.07
CA GLY A 280 4.63 6.56 -24.34
C GLY A 280 3.63 7.57 -24.91
N ARG A 281 3.71 8.86 -24.55
CA ARG A 281 2.70 9.87 -24.98
C ARG A 281 3.23 11.05 -25.81
N ALA A 282 4.42 11.58 -25.53
CA ALA A 282 5.07 12.53 -26.45
C ALA A 282 5.83 11.78 -27.57
N GLY A 283 6.30 10.57 -27.26
CA GLY A 283 6.99 9.70 -28.20
C GLY A 283 6.11 9.11 -29.29
N LYS A 284 4.78 8.97 -29.19
CA LYS A 284 4.00 8.45 -30.33
C LYS A 284 3.96 9.40 -31.53
N ALA A 285 3.88 10.72 -31.27
CA ALA A 285 3.91 11.74 -32.31
C ALA A 285 5.32 11.87 -32.92
N LEU A 286 6.36 11.96 -32.08
CA LEU A 286 7.76 12.06 -32.53
C LEU A 286 8.32 10.73 -33.08
N ALA A 287 7.94 9.57 -32.54
CA ALA A 287 8.38 8.25 -33.02
C ALA A 287 7.68 7.82 -34.31
N SER A 288 6.49 8.34 -34.61
CA SER A 288 5.89 8.19 -35.95
C SER A 288 6.71 8.90 -37.04
N MET A 289 7.50 9.91 -36.65
CA MET A 289 8.41 10.65 -37.54
C MET A 289 9.84 10.09 -37.55
N LEU A 290 10.17 9.11 -36.69
CA LEU A 290 11.48 8.46 -36.67
C LEU A 290 11.52 7.22 -37.58
N PRO A 291 12.64 7.00 -38.29
CA PRO A 291 12.87 5.78 -39.08
C PRO A 291 12.64 4.52 -38.23
N GLN A 292 12.04 3.50 -38.83
CA GLN A 292 11.64 2.26 -38.14
C GLN A 292 12.81 1.57 -37.44
N SER A 293 14.01 1.63 -38.03
CA SER A 293 15.26 1.13 -37.44
C SER A 293 15.68 1.85 -36.16
N THR A 294 15.30 3.12 -35.98
CA THR A 294 15.59 3.90 -34.77
C THR A 294 14.59 3.57 -33.66
N ARG A 295 13.33 3.29 -34.02
CA ARG A 295 12.29 2.80 -33.09
C ARG A 295 12.64 1.43 -32.54
N ASP A 296 13.05 0.51 -33.40
CA ASP A 296 13.41 -0.85 -32.99
C ASP A 296 14.65 -0.84 -32.08
N ARG A 297 15.61 0.05 -32.34
CA ARG A 297 16.79 0.24 -31.47
C ARG A 297 16.44 0.89 -30.13
N ALA A 298 15.55 1.88 -30.09
CA ALA A 298 15.12 2.51 -28.84
C ALA A 298 14.29 1.56 -27.97
N SER A 299 13.38 0.78 -28.59
CA SER A 299 12.63 -0.26 -27.89
C SER A 299 13.54 -1.38 -27.41
N ALA A 300 14.49 -1.83 -28.23
CA ALA A 300 15.46 -2.84 -27.81
C ALA A 300 16.40 -2.34 -26.71
N LEU A 301 16.75 -1.05 -26.70
CA LEU A 301 17.54 -0.43 -25.62
C LEU A 301 16.73 -0.31 -24.33
N ALA A 302 15.46 0.09 -24.40
CA ALA A 302 14.57 0.17 -23.24
C ALA A 302 14.27 -1.22 -22.66
N THR A 303 14.05 -2.22 -23.52
CA THR A 303 13.89 -3.62 -23.12
C THR A 303 15.20 -4.16 -22.52
N ARG A 304 16.36 -3.95 -23.16
CA ARG A 304 17.66 -4.34 -22.57
C ARG A 304 18.00 -3.60 -21.29
N ALA A 305 17.60 -2.33 -21.13
CA ALA A 305 17.81 -1.59 -19.89
C ALA A 305 16.89 -2.10 -18.78
N ARG A 306 15.63 -2.45 -19.11
CA ARG A 306 14.70 -3.11 -18.19
C ARG A 306 15.20 -4.50 -17.80
N ASP A 307 15.65 -5.30 -18.77
CA ASP A 307 16.13 -6.66 -18.57
C ASP A 307 17.46 -6.66 -17.82
N ALA A 308 18.41 -5.77 -18.18
CA ALA A 308 19.64 -5.58 -17.41
C ALA A 308 19.38 -5.02 -16.00
N MET A 309 18.34 -4.21 -15.80
CA MET A 309 17.90 -3.81 -14.46
C MET A 309 17.31 -4.97 -13.67
N MET A 310 16.49 -5.82 -14.29
CA MET A 310 15.91 -7.02 -13.67
C MET A 310 17.00 -8.06 -13.31
N ASP A 311 17.97 -8.26 -14.21
CA ASP A 311 19.05 -9.25 -14.08
C ASP A 311 20.17 -8.81 -13.13
N SER A 312 20.31 -7.51 -12.85
CA SER A 312 21.41 -6.97 -12.03
C SER A 312 21.38 -7.37 -10.54
N GLY A 313 20.31 -8.00 -10.05
CA GLY A 313 20.15 -8.34 -8.63
C GLY A 313 20.08 -7.13 -7.67
N ALA A 314 20.22 -5.90 -8.20
CA ALA A 314 20.26 -4.65 -7.45
C ALA A 314 18.87 -3.96 -7.36
N HIS A 315 17.83 -4.58 -7.92
CA HIS A 315 16.47 -4.06 -7.90
C HIS A 315 15.64 -4.77 -6.82
N PRO A 316 15.26 -4.09 -5.72
CA PRO A 316 14.58 -4.73 -4.59
C PRO A 316 13.27 -5.40 -5.00
N PHE A 317 12.52 -4.82 -5.94
CA PHE A 317 11.24 -5.41 -6.35
C PHE A 317 11.38 -6.65 -7.25
N ALA A 318 12.55 -6.91 -7.84
CA ALA A 318 12.77 -8.15 -8.59
C ALA A 318 12.75 -9.37 -7.67
N MET A 319 13.10 -9.20 -6.39
CA MET A 319 13.07 -10.26 -5.39
C MET A 319 11.66 -10.61 -4.95
N LEU A 320 10.71 -9.68 -5.08
CA LEU A 320 9.36 -9.85 -4.54
C LEU A 320 8.52 -10.94 -5.24
N GLY A 321 8.92 -11.38 -6.43
CA GLY A 321 8.20 -12.40 -7.19
C GLY A 321 6.88 -11.90 -7.81
N PHE A 322 6.65 -10.59 -7.82
CA PHE A 322 5.52 -9.93 -8.49
C PHE A 322 5.94 -8.54 -8.99
N ASP A 323 5.21 -7.97 -9.95
CA ASP A 323 5.41 -6.60 -10.43
C ASP A 323 4.59 -5.61 -9.57
N PRO A 324 5.23 -4.74 -8.76
CA PRO A 324 4.50 -3.77 -7.94
C PRO A 324 3.73 -2.73 -8.74
N LEU A 325 4.16 -2.41 -9.96
CA LEU A 325 3.44 -1.47 -10.82
C LEU A 325 2.17 -2.10 -11.38
N GLU A 326 2.23 -3.40 -11.71
CA GLU A 326 1.05 -4.16 -12.11
C GLU A 326 0.06 -4.29 -10.95
N LEU A 327 0.55 -4.68 -9.76
CA LEU A 327 -0.26 -4.72 -8.55
C LEU A 327 -0.94 -3.38 -8.28
N TRP A 328 -0.16 -2.29 -8.32
CA TRP A 328 -0.69 -0.95 -8.14
C TRP A 328 -1.78 -0.63 -9.14
N THR A 329 -1.57 -0.94 -10.43
CA THR A 329 -2.55 -0.73 -11.50
C THR A 329 -3.85 -1.49 -11.25
N ARG A 330 -3.78 -2.73 -10.73
CA ARG A 330 -4.95 -3.51 -10.32
C ARG A 330 -5.67 -2.88 -9.12
N LEU A 331 -4.91 -2.42 -8.12
CA LEU A 331 -5.46 -1.74 -6.94
C LEU A 331 -6.20 -0.45 -7.29
N LYS A 332 -5.73 0.32 -8.28
CA LYS A 332 -6.38 1.58 -8.71
C LYS A 332 -7.86 1.42 -9.04
N GLN A 333 -8.28 0.26 -9.53
CA GLN A 333 -9.67 0.00 -9.90
C GLN A 333 -10.64 0.13 -8.70
N TYR A 334 -10.14 -0.08 -7.48
CA TYR A 334 -10.93 -0.03 -6.23
C TYR A 334 -10.97 1.35 -5.59
N TYR A 335 -10.13 2.28 -6.05
CA TYR A 335 -10.13 3.67 -5.62
C TYR A 335 -10.95 4.58 -6.55
N LYS A 336 -11.45 4.04 -7.66
CA LYS A 336 -12.39 4.76 -8.52
C LYS A 336 -13.80 4.63 -7.91
N PRO A 337 -14.52 5.75 -7.71
CA PRO A 337 -15.86 5.75 -7.15
C PRO A 337 -16.87 5.00 -8.03
#